data_AF-A0A0A6UMY3-F1
#
_entry.id   AF-A0A0A6UMY3-F1
#
_cell.length_a   1.000
_cell.length_b   1.000
_cell.length_c   1.000
_cell.angle_alpha   90.00
_cell.angle_beta   90.00
_cell.angle_gamma   90.00
#
_symmetry.space_group_name_H-M   'P 1'
#
loop_
_entity.id
_entity.type
_entity.pdbx_description
1 polymer ?
#
loop_
_entity_poly.entity_id
_entity_poly.type
_entity_poly.pdbx_seq_one_letter_code
_entity_poly.pdbx_strand_id
1 'polypeptide(L)'
;MFLRSREAPAGALCAVAAMTAVAWLGAGPAGSRHAVTAAALALALGIAVLGHGLGGPDSVLDATAAIRWAPRRALHLATIFVVAVAVVTAVATVPVAVVARDAAGFTGLAALAATLFGRRLAWTLPVVTGCVSAGVPAVPEPFALYLLTWAGQPPDSRTALVTAALLAVTGAAGYVTRGPRRTGPAS
;
A
#
# COMPACT_ATOMS: atom_id res chain seq x y z
N MET A 1 -19.01 19.36 -8.01
CA MET A 1 -18.50 18.86 -6.71
C MET A 1 -19.23 17.61 -6.22
N PHE A 2 -20.55 17.45 -6.41
CA PHE A 2 -21.31 16.28 -5.94
C PHE A 2 -21.03 14.92 -6.63
N LEU A 3 -20.53 14.91 -7.86
CA LEU A 3 -20.17 13.65 -8.55
C LEU A 3 -18.84 13.09 -8.02
N ARG A 4 -17.84 13.96 -7.79
CA ARG A 4 -16.54 13.59 -7.23
C ARG A 4 -16.60 13.13 -5.77
N SER A 5 -17.56 13.64 -4.99
CA SER A 5 -17.77 13.18 -3.61
C SER A 5 -18.40 11.79 -3.52
N ARG A 6 -19.01 11.29 -4.61
CA ARG A 6 -19.55 9.92 -4.70
C ARG A 6 -18.52 8.90 -5.16
N GLU A 7 -17.55 9.32 -5.95
CA GLU A 7 -16.47 8.44 -6.43
C GLU A 7 -15.51 8.04 -5.32
N ALA A 8 -15.27 8.90 -4.33
CA ALA A 8 -14.41 8.59 -3.18
C ALA A 8 -14.94 7.41 -2.31
N PRO A 9 -16.21 7.41 -1.84
CA PRO A 9 -16.75 6.27 -1.11
C PRO A 9 -16.91 5.03 -2.01
N ALA A 10 -17.27 5.20 -3.28
CA ALA A 10 -17.35 4.06 -4.21
C ALA A 10 -15.97 3.39 -4.41
N GLY A 11 -14.90 4.17 -4.58
CA GLY A 11 -13.54 3.63 -4.68
C GLY A 11 -13.08 2.91 -3.41
N ALA A 12 -13.39 3.46 -2.23
CA ALA A 12 -13.09 2.81 -0.96
C ALA A 12 -13.87 1.49 -0.79
N LEU A 13 -15.17 1.47 -1.12
CA LEU A 13 -15.98 0.26 -1.08
C LEU A 13 -15.47 -0.80 -2.06
N CYS A 14 -15.12 -0.41 -3.29
CA CYS A 14 -14.50 -1.31 -4.25
C CYS A 14 -13.15 -1.85 -3.77
N ALA A 15 -12.33 -1.01 -3.12
CA ALA A 15 -11.05 -1.45 -2.55
C ALA A 15 -11.26 -2.49 -1.45
N VAL A 16 -12.20 -2.24 -0.53
CA VAL A 16 -12.55 -3.18 0.54
C VAL A 16 -13.08 -4.48 -0.04
N ALA A 17 -14.02 -4.42 -0.99
CA ALA A 17 -14.57 -5.60 -1.63
C ALA A 17 -13.49 -6.41 -2.37
N ALA A 18 -12.59 -5.75 -3.10
CA ALA A 18 -11.49 -6.40 -3.82
C ALA A 18 -10.48 -7.05 -2.85
N MET A 19 -10.08 -6.35 -1.79
CA MET A 19 -9.21 -6.89 -0.74
C MET A 19 -9.82 -8.15 -0.12
N THR A 20 -11.09 -8.05 0.30
CA THR A 20 -11.82 -9.16 0.90
C THR A 20 -11.92 -10.35 -0.04
N ALA A 21 -12.30 -10.13 -1.30
CA ALA A 21 -12.43 -11.19 -2.29
C ALA A 21 -11.09 -11.90 -2.55
N VAL A 22 -10.00 -11.15 -2.77
CA VAL A 22 -8.68 -11.72 -3.05
C VAL A 22 -8.11 -12.46 -1.83
N ALA A 23 -8.24 -11.89 -0.62
CA ALA A 23 -7.80 -12.54 0.60
C ALA A 23 -8.61 -13.82 0.88
N TRP A 24 -9.93 -13.79 0.62
CA TRP A 24 -10.81 -14.94 0.79
C TRP A 24 -10.51 -16.07 -0.21
N LEU A 25 -10.19 -15.74 -1.47
CA LEU A 25 -9.79 -16.75 -2.46
C LEU A 25 -8.51 -17.51 -2.05
N GLY A 26 -7.62 -16.85 -1.31
CA GLY A 26 -6.43 -17.48 -0.74
C GLY A 26 -6.64 -18.15 0.61
N ALA A 27 -7.86 -18.12 1.16
CA ALA A 27 -8.16 -18.74 2.45
C ALA A 27 -7.96 -20.26 2.33
N GLY A 28 -6.91 -20.74 2.99
CA GLY A 28 -6.53 -22.14 3.02
C GLY A 28 -5.83 -22.46 4.35
N PRO A 29 -5.11 -23.59 4.42
CA PRO A 29 -4.34 -23.93 5.61
C PRO A 29 -3.49 -22.76 6.09
N ALA A 30 -3.57 -22.45 7.38
CA ALA A 30 -2.88 -21.32 7.98
C ALA A 30 -1.38 -21.41 7.70
N GLY A 31 -0.78 -20.30 7.26
CA GLY A 31 0.64 -20.23 6.93
C GLY A 31 1.05 -20.88 5.61
N SER A 32 0.10 -21.38 4.79
CA SER A 32 0.43 -21.83 3.43
C SER A 32 0.95 -20.66 2.58
N ARG A 33 1.91 -20.95 1.69
CA ARG A 33 2.48 -19.95 0.76
C ARG A 33 1.38 -19.23 -0.02
N HIS A 34 0.36 -19.96 -0.46
CA HIS A 34 -0.76 -19.41 -1.21
C HIS A 34 -1.55 -18.36 -0.41
N ALA A 35 -1.83 -18.64 0.87
CA ALA A 35 -2.50 -17.69 1.76
C ALA A 35 -1.69 -16.41 1.97
N VAL A 36 -0.36 -16.53 2.15
CA VAL A 36 0.55 -15.38 2.28
C VAL A 36 0.56 -14.53 1.01
N THR A 37 0.74 -15.15 -0.16
CA THR A 37 0.77 -14.41 -1.43
C THR A 37 -0.57 -13.79 -1.80
N ALA A 38 -1.69 -14.43 -1.45
CA ALA A 38 -3.02 -13.87 -1.66
C ALA A 38 -3.28 -12.68 -0.72
N ALA A 39 -2.88 -12.76 0.54
CA ALA A 39 -2.94 -11.63 1.48
C ALA A 39 -2.08 -10.45 0.99
N ALA A 40 -0.87 -10.72 0.51
CA ALA A 40 0.00 -9.71 -0.08
C ALA A 40 -0.61 -9.04 -1.32
N LEU A 41 -1.22 -9.81 -2.22
CA LEU A 41 -1.94 -9.28 -3.39
C LEU A 41 -3.15 -8.43 -3.00
N ALA A 42 -3.95 -8.91 -2.03
CA ALA A 42 -5.08 -8.16 -1.52
C ALA A 42 -4.61 -6.79 -0.99
N LEU A 43 -3.60 -6.79 -0.13
CA LEU A 43 -2.99 -5.56 0.39
C LEU A 43 -2.48 -4.64 -0.73
N ALA A 44 -1.72 -5.18 -1.69
CA ALA A 44 -1.19 -4.41 -2.81
C ALA A 44 -2.30 -3.71 -3.61
N LEU A 45 -3.38 -4.42 -3.96
CA LEU A 45 -4.51 -3.89 -4.70
C LEU A 45 -5.29 -2.86 -3.89
N GLY A 46 -5.62 -3.17 -2.64
CA GLY A 46 -6.36 -2.27 -1.77
C GLY A 46 -5.61 -0.97 -1.51
N ILE A 47 -4.31 -1.06 -1.20
CA ILE A 47 -3.44 0.10 -0.97
C ILE A 47 -3.23 0.89 -2.26
N ALA A 48 -3.16 0.24 -3.42
CA ALA A 48 -3.07 0.94 -4.70
C ALA A 48 -4.33 1.77 -4.99
N VAL A 49 -5.52 1.22 -4.72
CA VAL A 49 -6.80 1.93 -4.91
C VAL A 49 -6.96 3.05 -3.88
N LEU A 50 -6.76 2.76 -2.59
CA LEU A 50 -6.85 3.76 -1.52
C LEU A 50 -5.78 4.86 -1.67
N GLY A 51 -4.59 4.48 -2.12
CA GLY A 51 -3.47 5.38 -2.39
C GLY A 51 -3.71 6.34 -3.55
N HIS A 52 -4.67 6.07 -4.45
CA HIS A 52 -5.09 7.03 -5.46
C HIS A 52 -5.66 8.32 -4.84
N GLY A 53 -6.23 8.21 -3.64
CA GLY A 53 -6.73 9.33 -2.83
C GLY A 53 -5.64 10.24 -2.27
N LEU A 54 -4.37 9.80 -2.22
CA LEU A 54 -3.23 10.56 -1.65
C LEU A 54 -2.93 11.87 -2.38
N GLY A 55 -3.52 12.13 -3.55
CA GLY A 55 -3.33 13.38 -4.30
C GLY A 55 -4.60 14.20 -4.42
N GLY A 56 -5.34 14.39 -3.32
CA GLY A 56 -6.52 15.26 -3.26
C GLY A 56 -6.25 16.67 -3.82
N PRO A 57 -7.31 17.41 -4.23
CA PRO A 57 -7.23 18.78 -4.77
C PRO A 57 -6.87 19.82 -3.69
N ASP A 58 -5.98 19.45 -2.78
CA ASP A 58 -5.57 20.22 -1.64
C ASP A 58 -4.55 21.30 -2.02
N SER A 59 -4.09 21.39 -3.26
CA SER A 59 -3.08 22.39 -3.66
C SER A 59 -3.56 23.84 -3.54
N VAL A 60 -4.88 24.10 -3.60
CA VAL A 60 -5.47 25.45 -3.43
C VAL A 60 -5.80 25.72 -1.95
N LEU A 61 -6.11 24.68 -1.16
CA LEU A 61 -6.24 24.78 0.31
C LEU A 61 -4.87 24.81 1.03
N ASP A 62 -3.83 24.21 0.44
CA ASP A 62 -2.43 24.20 0.88
C ASP A 62 -1.88 25.63 0.95
N ALA A 63 -2.29 26.49 0.01
CA ALA A 63 -1.83 27.88 -0.07
C ALA A 63 -2.45 28.78 1.02
N THR A 64 -3.56 28.36 1.64
CA THR A 64 -4.34 29.20 2.57
C THR A 64 -4.46 28.60 3.98
N ALA A 65 -3.99 27.38 4.23
CA ALA A 65 -4.11 26.72 5.52
C ALA A 65 -3.04 27.18 6.52
N ALA A 66 -3.48 27.70 7.67
CA ALA A 66 -2.63 28.00 8.84
C ALA A 66 -2.12 26.74 9.58
N ILE A 67 -2.58 25.54 9.19
CA ILE A 67 -2.25 24.26 9.83
C ILE A 67 -1.17 23.53 9.04
N ARG A 68 -0.17 23.00 9.75
CA ARG A 68 0.88 22.15 9.15
C ARG A 68 0.21 20.95 8.46
N TRP A 69 0.47 20.77 7.16
CA TRP A 69 -0.11 19.69 6.35
C TRP A 69 0.52 18.31 6.57
N ALA A 70 1.74 18.28 7.11
CA ALA A 70 2.46 17.06 7.47
C ALA A 70 1.63 16.08 8.33
N PRO A 71 1.00 16.48 9.46
CA PRO A 71 0.17 15.58 10.27
C PRO A 71 -1.06 15.04 9.52
N ARG A 72 -1.66 15.83 8.60
CA ARG A 72 -2.79 15.33 7.79
C ARG A 72 -2.35 14.25 6.81
N ARG A 73 -1.20 14.44 6.16
CA ARG A 73 -0.60 13.44 5.26
C ARG A 73 -0.23 12.15 6.01
N ALA A 74 0.34 12.30 7.20
CA ALA A 74 0.63 11.17 8.08
C ALA A 74 -0.65 10.43 8.51
N LEU A 75 -1.70 11.15 8.90
CA LEU A 75 -2.99 10.57 9.25
C LEU A 75 -3.60 9.82 8.06
N HIS A 76 -3.54 10.37 6.85
CA HIS A 76 -4.09 9.71 5.68
C HIS A 76 -3.36 8.39 5.37
N LEU A 77 -2.02 8.37 5.43
CA LEU A 77 -1.24 7.14 5.31
C LEU A 77 -1.58 6.14 6.42
N ALA A 78 -1.70 6.60 7.67
CA ALA A 78 -2.06 5.75 8.80
C ALA A 78 -3.45 5.14 8.61
N THR A 79 -4.43 5.90 8.12
CA THR A 79 -5.77 5.38 7.82
C THR A 79 -5.73 4.32 6.74
N ILE A 80 -4.99 4.52 5.65
CA ILE A 80 -4.83 3.50 4.59
C ILE A 80 -4.24 2.21 5.17
N PHE A 81 -3.17 2.34 5.95
CA PHE A 81 -2.53 1.22 6.62
C PHE A 81 -3.50 0.46 7.54
N VAL A 82 -4.18 1.16 8.45
CA VAL A 82 -5.10 0.56 9.43
C VAL A 82 -6.27 -0.14 8.73
N VAL A 83 -6.86 0.49 7.72
CA VAL A 83 -7.97 -0.11 6.96
C VAL A 83 -7.52 -1.37 6.23
N ALA A 84 -6.36 -1.33 5.56
CA ALA A 84 -5.84 -2.50 4.84
C ALA A 84 -5.54 -3.67 5.78
N VAL A 85 -4.89 -3.40 6.92
CA VAL A 85 -4.62 -4.43 7.95
C VAL A 85 -5.91 -5.00 8.50
N ALA A 86 -6.89 -4.16 8.87
CA ALA A 86 -8.14 -4.61 9.45
C ALA A 86 -8.93 -5.51 8.48
N VAL A 87 -9.08 -5.09 7.21
CA VAL A 87 -9.83 -5.83 6.21
C VAL A 87 -9.19 -7.18 5.90
N VAL A 88 -7.88 -7.22 5.64
CA VAL A 88 -7.21 -8.47 5.27
C VAL A 88 -7.11 -9.41 6.46
N THR A 89 -6.83 -8.91 7.66
CA THR A 89 -6.78 -9.74 8.89
C THR A 89 -8.13 -10.37 9.22
N ALA A 90 -9.24 -9.71 8.90
CA ALA A 90 -10.57 -10.24 9.17
C ALA A 90 -10.91 -11.50 8.36
N VAL A 91 -10.18 -11.78 7.27
CA VAL A 91 -10.55 -12.82 6.29
C VAL A 91 -9.40 -13.76 5.95
N ALA A 92 -8.15 -13.30 6.02
CA ALA A 92 -6.98 -14.13 5.72
C ALA A 92 -6.65 -15.09 6.87
N THR A 93 -6.13 -16.27 6.53
CA THR A 93 -5.63 -17.27 7.49
C THR A 93 -4.15 -17.08 7.84
N VAL A 94 -3.64 -15.86 7.68
CA VAL A 94 -2.23 -15.49 7.82
C VAL A 94 -2.03 -14.74 9.15
N PRO A 95 -0.90 -14.91 9.87
CA PRO A 95 -0.65 -14.19 11.10
C PRO A 95 -0.71 -12.66 10.91
N VAL A 96 -1.33 -11.96 11.87
CA VAL A 96 -1.50 -10.49 11.85
C VAL A 96 -0.17 -9.76 11.65
N ALA A 97 0.92 -10.27 12.23
CA ALA A 97 2.25 -9.68 12.08
C ALA A 97 2.74 -9.66 10.62
N VAL A 98 2.41 -10.68 9.83
CA VAL A 98 2.74 -10.74 8.40
C VAL A 98 1.90 -9.72 7.63
N VAL A 99 0.59 -9.69 7.89
CA VAL A 99 -0.33 -8.72 7.26
C VAL A 99 0.10 -7.29 7.56
N ALA A 100 0.45 -6.99 8.81
CA ALA A 100 0.92 -5.68 9.23
C ALA A 100 2.27 -5.30 8.58
N ARG A 101 3.23 -6.23 8.53
CA ARG A 101 4.52 -6.03 7.83
C ARG A 101 4.28 -5.70 6.37
N ASP A 102 3.47 -6.50 5.69
CA ASP A 102 3.23 -6.36 4.25
C ASP A 102 2.44 -5.08 3.95
N ALA A 103 1.43 -4.75 4.78
CA ALA A 103 0.70 -3.50 4.67
C ALA A 103 1.61 -2.28 4.85
N ALA A 104 2.57 -2.34 5.80
CA ALA A 104 3.51 -1.25 6.05
C ALA A 104 4.41 -1.01 4.83
N GLY A 105 5.00 -2.08 4.26
CA GLY A 105 5.86 -1.95 3.09
C GLY A 105 5.11 -1.50 1.83
N PHE A 106 3.90 -2.01 1.57
CA PHE A 106 3.07 -1.54 0.45
C PHE A 106 2.59 -0.11 0.62
N THR A 107 2.21 0.31 1.84
CA THR A 107 1.83 1.70 2.12
C THR A 107 3.03 2.64 1.90
N GLY A 108 4.22 2.23 2.33
CA GLY A 108 5.48 2.91 2.05
C GLY A 108 5.78 3.04 0.56
N LEU A 109 5.63 1.96 -0.20
CA LEU A 109 5.79 1.97 -1.66
C LEU A 109 4.79 2.89 -2.35
N ALA A 110 3.53 2.89 -1.95
CA ALA A 110 2.52 3.81 -2.48
C ALA A 110 2.89 5.27 -2.20
N ALA A 111 3.37 5.55 -0.99
CA ALA A 111 3.86 6.87 -0.59
C ALA A 111 5.09 7.30 -1.41
N LEU A 112 6.09 6.43 -1.58
CA LEU A 112 7.24 6.65 -2.46
C LEU A 112 6.79 6.92 -3.90
N ALA A 113 5.92 6.08 -4.44
CA ALA A 113 5.40 6.22 -5.80
C ALA A 113 4.70 7.58 -6.01
N ALA A 114 3.86 7.99 -5.05
CA ALA A 114 3.23 9.29 -5.05
C ALA A 114 4.25 10.44 -5.02
N THR A 115 5.34 10.31 -4.25
CA THR A 115 6.39 11.33 -4.18
C THR A 115 7.24 11.43 -5.44
N LEU A 116 7.54 10.32 -6.11
CA LEU A 116 8.44 10.27 -7.26
C LEU A 116 7.71 10.52 -8.58
N PHE A 117 6.55 9.87 -8.75
CA PHE A 117 5.82 9.82 -10.01
C PHE A 117 4.49 10.59 -9.97
N GLY A 118 4.07 11.06 -8.79
CA GLY A 118 2.82 11.78 -8.61
C GLY A 118 1.61 10.84 -8.53
N ARG A 119 0.42 11.43 -8.40
CA ARG A 119 -0.84 10.70 -8.12
C ARG A 119 -1.17 9.63 -9.15
N ARG A 120 -0.96 9.91 -10.45
CA ARG A 120 -1.39 9.03 -11.55
C ARG A 120 -0.67 7.68 -11.57
N LEU A 121 0.54 7.63 -11.01
CA LEU A 121 1.40 6.44 -11.02
C LEU A 121 1.66 5.90 -9.61
N ALA A 122 1.00 6.45 -8.57
CA ALA A 122 1.16 5.98 -7.20
C ALA A 122 0.76 4.50 -7.01
N TRP A 123 -0.11 3.99 -7.88
CA TRP A 123 -0.59 2.61 -7.86
C TRP A 123 0.40 1.60 -8.45
N THR A 124 1.34 2.03 -9.30
CA THR A 124 2.13 1.09 -10.11
C THR A 124 3.09 0.27 -9.26
N LEU A 125 3.81 0.91 -8.34
CA LEU A 125 4.79 0.24 -7.48
C LEU A 125 4.12 -0.83 -6.59
N PRO A 126 3.05 -0.53 -5.81
CA PRO A 126 2.38 -1.56 -5.02
C PRO A 126 1.86 -2.73 -5.87
N VAL A 127 1.21 -2.46 -7.00
CA VAL A 127 0.63 -3.52 -7.84
C VAL A 127 1.72 -4.39 -8.46
N VAL A 128 2.77 -3.79 -9.03
CA VAL A 128 3.88 -4.55 -9.63
C VAL A 128 4.55 -5.42 -8.57
N THR A 129 4.86 -4.88 -7.40
CA THR A 129 5.48 -5.65 -6.31
C THR A 129 4.56 -6.76 -5.79
N GLY A 130 3.25 -6.52 -5.69
CA GLY A 130 2.27 -7.53 -5.32
C GLY A 130 2.20 -8.68 -6.34
N CYS A 131 2.11 -8.35 -7.64
CA CYS A 131 2.10 -9.34 -8.72
C CYS A 131 3.38 -10.17 -8.75
N VAL A 132 4.55 -9.53 -8.58
CA VAL A 132 5.83 -10.24 -8.50
C VAL A 132 5.87 -11.19 -7.31
N SER A 133 5.42 -10.72 -6.13
CA SER A 133 5.41 -11.55 -4.91
C SER A 133 4.50 -12.78 -5.01
N ALA A 134 3.43 -12.69 -5.81
CA ALA A 134 2.54 -13.82 -6.05
C ALA A 134 3.01 -14.77 -7.16
N GLY A 135 3.55 -14.23 -8.26
CA GLY A 135 3.99 -15.01 -9.40
C GLY A 135 5.34 -15.68 -9.20
N VAL A 136 6.23 -15.08 -8.39
CA VAL A 136 7.62 -15.53 -8.24
C VAL A 136 7.83 -16.21 -6.89
N PRO A 137 8.44 -17.41 -6.85
CA PRO A 137 8.89 -18.03 -5.61
C PRO A 137 9.88 -17.15 -4.83
N ALA A 138 9.61 -16.98 -3.54
CA ALA A 138 10.51 -16.29 -2.63
C ALA A 138 11.66 -17.24 -2.21
N VAL A 139 12.62 -17.41 -3.11
CA VAL A 139 13.85 -18.19 -2.89
C VAL A 139 15.02 -17.26 -2.55
N PRO A 140 15.96 -17.66 -1.68
CA PRO A 140 17.05 -16.78 -1.22
C PRO A 140 17.95 -16.25 -2.35
N GLU A 141 18.11 -17.02 -3.42
CA GLU A 141 18.92 -16.66 -4.58
C GLU A 141 18.07 -16.59 -5.86
N PRO A 142 18.26 -15.55 -6.70
CA PRO A 142 19.15 -14.41 -6.52
C PRO A 142 18.62 -13.41 -5.49
N PHE A 143 19.50 -12.85 -4.66
CA PHE A 143 19.13 -11.92 -3.57
C PHE A 143 18.22 -10.75 -3.99
N ALA A 144 18.41 -10.21 -5.20
CA ALA A 144 17.56 -9.15 -5.73
C ALA A 144 16.09 -9.58 -5.91
N LEU A 145 15.84 -10.80 -6.42
CA LEU A 145 14.49 -11.35 -6.51
C LEU A 145 13.93 -11.68 -5.13
N TYR A 146 14.79 -12.12 -4.20
CA TYR A 146 14.39 -12.36 -2.83
C TYR A 146 13.89 -11.07 -2.16
N LEU A 147 14.59 -9.95 -2.33
CA LEU A 147 14.13 -8.63 -1.88
C LEU A 147 12.82 -8.21 -2.55
N LEU A 148 12.63 -8.51 -3.83
CA LEU A 148 11.44 -8.09 -4.58
C LEU A 148 10.19 -8.91 -4.21
N THR A 149 10.38 -10.14 -3.74
CA THR A 149 9.33 -11.08 -3.30
C THR A 149 9.12 -11.05 -1.78
N TRP A 150 9.59 -10.00 -1.09
CA TRP A 150 9.56 -9.87 0.37
C TRP A 150 8.16 -10.10 0.98
N ALA A 151 7.09 -9.67 0.31
CA ALA A 151 5.71 -9.85 0.79
C ALA A 151 5.22 -11.31 0.70
N GLY A 152 5.88 -12.16 -0.09
CA GLY A 152 5.61 -13.60 -0.15
C GLY A 152 6.41 -14.43 0.86
N GLN A 153 7.26 -13.80 1.67
CA GLN A 153 8.17 -14.49 2.59
C GLN A 153 7.50 -14.85 3.92
N PRO A 154 7.97 -15.93 4.58
CA PRO A 154 7.41 -16.41 5.85
C PRO A 154 7.52 -15.38 7.00
N PRO A 155 6.77 -15.57 8.10
CA PRO A 155 6.68 -14.62 9.21
C PRO A 155 7.99 -14.32 9.93
N ASP A 156 8.91 -15.28 9.98
CA ASP A 156 10.21 -15.22 10.62
C ASP A 156 11.31 -14.58 9.74
N SER A 157 10.98 -14.22 8.49
CA SER A 157 11.96 -13.61 7.60
C SER A 157 12.37 -12.21 8.04
N ARG A 158 13.62 -12.09 8.48
CA ARG A 158 14.28 -10.81 8.75
C ARG A 158 14.40 -9.95 7.49
N THR A 159 14.67 -10.56 6.34
CA THR A 159 14.82 -9.82 5.08
C THR A 159 13.52 -9.12 4.70
N ALA A 160 12.38 -9.79 4.85
CA ALA A 160 11.09 -9.19 4.59
C ALA A 160 10.77 -8.08 5.57
N LEU A 161 11.06 -8.28 6.86
CA LEU A 161 10.84 -7.26 7.89
C LEU A 161 11.67 -5.99 7.60
N VAL A 162 12.96 -6.15 7.32
CA VAL A 162 13.86 -5.02 7.02
C VAL A 162 13.43 -4.30 5.74
N THR A 163 13.11 -5.05 4.68
CA THR A 163 12.63 -4.47 3.41
C THR A 163 11.35 -3.66 3.62
N ALA A 164 10.37 -4.23 4.31
CA ALA A 164 9.12 -3.56 4.62
C ALA A 164 9.33 -2.30 5.46
N ALA A 165 10.17 -2.37 6.49
CA ALA A 165 10.46 -1.25 7.36
C ALA A 165 11.17 -0.11 6.62
N LEU A 166 12.15 -0.43 5.77
CA LEU A 166 12.85 0.57 4.95
C LEU A 166 11.89 1.27 3.98
N LEU A 167 11.03 0.52 3.29
CA LEU A 167 10.02 1.07 2.39
C LEU A 167 9.02 1.95 3.14
N ALA A 168 8.53 1.49 4.29
CA ALA A 168 7.59 2.23 5.13
C ALA A 168 8.19 3.55 5.61
N VAL A 169 9.41 3.53 6.17
CA VAL A 169 10.07 4.72 6.71
C VAL A 169 10.42 5.71 5.60
N THR A 170 11.06 5.24 4.52
CA THR A 170 11.48 6.13 3.42
C THR A 170 10.28 6.72 2.68
N GLY A 171 9.24 5.92 2.44
CA GLY A 171 7.99 6.36 1.83
C GLY A 171 7.22 7.36 2.67
N ALA A 172 7.00 7.03 3.95
CA ALA A 172 6.31 7.93 4.86
C ALA A 172 7.08 9.25 5.03
N ALA A 173 8.40 9.20 5.26
CA ALA A 173 9.21 10.40 5.39
C ALA A 173 9.18 11.26 4.12
N GLY A 174 9.33 10.65 2.95
CA GLY A 174 9.25 11.35 1.67
C GLY A 174 7.90 12.02 1.46
N TYR A 175 6.80 11.29 1.70
CA TYR A 175 5.45 11.78 1.46
C TYR A 175 5.00 12.83 2.47
N VAL A 176 5.30 12.64 3.75
CA VAL A 176 4.95 13.61 4.80
C VAL A 176 5.69 14.92 4.59
N THR A 177 6.96 14.89 4.17
CA THR A 177 7.78 16.09 3.97
C THR A 177 7.51 16.79 2.65
N ARG A 178 7.44 16.06 1.53
CA ARG A 178 7.35 16.64 0.18
C ARG A 178 5.94 16.58 -0.42
N GLY A 179 5.16 15.57 -0.06
CA GLY A 179 3.85 15.30 -0.67
C GLY A 179 3.95 14.70 -2.08
N PRO A 180 2.80 14.57 -2.77
CA PRO A 180 2.78 14.07 -4.13
C PRO A 180 3.50 15.01 -5.10
N ARG A 181 4.21 14.44 -6.08
CA ARG A 181 4.76 15.24 -7.19
C ARG A 181 3.64 15.88 -8.00
N ARG A 182 3.78 17.17 -8.31
CA ARG A 182 2.84 17.91 -9.17
C ARG A 182 3.12 17.55 -10.64
N THR A 183 2.14 16.95 -11.30
CA THR A 183 2.17 16.71 -12.76
C THR A 183 1.17 17.65 -13.43
N GLY A 184 1.57 18.88 -13.68
CA GLY A 184 0.82 19.87 -14.47
C GLY A 184 1.80 20.61 -15.38
N PRO A 185 1.37 21.07 -16.57
CA PRO A 185 2.22 21.91 -17.40
C PRO A 185 2.51 23.21 -16.65
N ALA A 186 3.77 23.63 -16.64
CA ALA A 186 4.09 25.01 -16.33
C ALA A 186 3.59 25.86 -17.49
N SER A 187 2.43 26.48 -17.32
CA SER A 187 1.89 27.52 -18.20
C SER A 187 0.99 28.43 -17.37
#